data_AF-A0A1Y1CIV3-F1
#
_entry.id   AF-A0A1Y1CIV3-F1
#
_cell.length_a   1.000
_cell.length_b   1.000
_cell.length_c   1.000
_cell.angle_alpha   90.00
_cell.angle_beta   90.00
_cell.angle_gamma   90.00
#
_symmetry.space_group_name_H-M   'P 1'
#
loop_
_entity.id
_entity.type
_entity.pdbx_description
1 polymer ?
#
loop_
_entity_poly.entity_id
_entity_poly.type
_entity_poly.pdbx_seq_one_letter_code
_entity_poly.pdbx_strand_id
1 'polypeptide(L)'
;MKRNIVAVGVLLFFSAVLFSCSESSDNNPEKDLSLEQSLKEKTASLSTAVNEITSSKGFEIVTMNDPTTKTGVEGEDDTRFSASITLDDVKGVYEYSPAIPAATTETKVGYWMMNMFSKTGESEEFIVKLPKEKAGNPWKLYMTEDTDSTLVNDFVITTTEYNYSFSMDEDFQFNNLVNSAITVEGEDAGELYMNWNITANQNFNYESKFSFPDDYSVGVEFKMGDNIQYAYNLKNGEDVLFKEEMEFAKGDSVNQASYEYKLAVGVIEIVKNSNSDSYVVYRDGTMEEGAVIEVINNNGSSTEADFAFCRKGLDLKITFADESVVVLSELLGQDTLDKMAEIFSSMYDMYFVNHVVNKVAHEAHYMNQAGS
;
A
#
# COMPACT_ATOMS: atom_id res chain seq x y z
N MET A 1 26.54 -50.93 -4.64
CA MET A 1 25.82 -50.37 -3.47
C MET A 1 24.89 -49.30 -4.02
N LYS A 2 23.63 -49.63 -4.36
CA LYS A 2 22.39 -49.39 -3.59
C LYS A 2 22.22 -47.95 -3.05
N ARG A 3 21.21 -47.28 -3.63
CA ARG A 3 20.32 -46.20 -3.11
C ARG A 3 20.90 -44.78 -3.03
N ASN A 4 20.22 -43.67 -3.36
CA ASN A 4 18.94 -43.34 -4.03
C ASN A 4 18.75 -41.79 -3.99
N ILE A 5 17.82 -41.24 -4.81
CA ILE A 5 17.06 -39.94 -4.71
C ILE A 5 17.83 -38.68 -5.17
N VAL A 6 17.52 -38.02 -6.31
CA VAL A 6 16.34 -37.25 -6.80
C VAL A 6 16.15 -35.87 -6.16
N ALA A 7 16.34 -34.82 -6.97
CA ALA A 7 15.66 -33.50 -7.00
C ALA A 7 16.12 -32.84 -8.35
N VAL A 8 15.36 -32.62 -9.44
CA VAL A 8 14.03 -31.99 -9.67
C VAL A 8 14.00 -30.63 -8.97
N GLY A 9 14.31 -29.53 -9.65
CA GLY A 9 13.46 -28.76 -10.58
C GLY A 9 13.26 -27.38 -9.91
N VAL A 10 13.24 -26.21 -10.55
CA VAL A 10 12.66 -25.80 -11.83
C VAL A 10 13.34 -24.48 -12.24
N LEU A 11 13.65 -24.33 -13.53
CA LEU A 11 13.98 -23.05 -14.15
C LEU A 11 13.27 -23.02 -15.51
N LEU A 12 12.68 -21.86 -15.80
CA LEU A 12 12.01 -21.40 -17.04
C LEU A 12 10.53 -21.75 -17.19
N PHE A 13 9.69 -20.71 -17.29
CA PHE A 13 8.98 -20.38 -18.54
C PHE A 13 8.56 -18.91 -18.57
N PHE A 14 8.93 -18.23 -19.67
CA PHE A 14 8.39 -16.96 -20.13
C PHE A 14 7.07 -17.18 -20.89
N SER A 15 6.21 -16.15 -20.85
CA SER A 15 5.25 -15.69 -21.86
C SER A 15 4.02 -16.53 -22.26
N ALA A 16 2.86 -15.94 -21.94
CA ALA A 16 1.64 -15.76 -22.74
C ALA A 16 0.96 -16.98 -23.38
N VAL A 17 -0.21 -17.35 -22.85
CA VAL A 17 -1.38 -17.75 -23.64
C VAL A 17 -2.66 -17.26 -22.95
N LEU A 18 -3.42 -16.42 -23.67
CA LEU A 18 -4.84 -16.17 -23.43
C LEU A 18 -5.64 -17.49 -23.49
N PHE A 19 -6.26 -17.87 -22.38
CA PHE A 19 -7.39 -18.81 -22.28
C PHE A 19 -8.08 -18.41 -20.96
N SER A 20 -9.28 -17.83 -20.88
CA SER A 20 -10.49 -18.03 -21.69
C SER A 20 -10.65 -19.48 -22.13
N CYS A 21 -10.58 -20.39 -21.16
CA CYS A 21 -11.41 -21.58 -21.21
C CYS A 21 -12.65 -21.26 -20.39
N SER A 22 -13.71 -20.84 -21.09
CA SER A 22 -15.06 -21.02 -20.60
C SER A 22 -15.25 -22.51 -20.31
N GLU A 23 -15.24 -22.88 -19.04
CA GLU A 23 -15.84 -24.14 -18.65
C GLU A 23 -17.34 -23.98 -18.86
N SER A 24 -17.82 -24.53 -19.98
CA SER A 24 -19.23 -24.65 -20.33
C SER A 24 -19.89 -25.71 -19.43
N SER A 25 -19.91 -25.44 -18.13
CA SER A 25 -20.92 -25.99 -17.25
C SER A 25 -21.96 -24.89 -17.08
N ASP A 26 -23.15 -25.12 -17.61
CA ASP A 26 -24.32 -24.21 -17.60
C ASP A 26 -24.90 -23.99 -16.19
N ASN A 27 -24.07 -24.02 -15.16
CA ASN A 27 -24.44 -23.75 -13.76
C ASN A 27 -23.45 -22.75 -13.16
N ASN A 28 -23.24 -21.59 -13.81
CA ASN A 28 -22.69 -20.45 -13.10
C ASN A 28 -23.86 -19.73 -12.41
N PRO A 29 -24.08 -19.88 -11.09
CA PRO A 29 -25.20 -19.25 -10.40
C PRO A 29 -25.22 -17.72 -10.54
N GLU A 30 -24.09 -17.11 -10.93
CA GLU A 30 -23.99 -15.67 -11.17
C GLU A 30 -24.62 -15.19 -12.49
N LYS A 31 -24.81 -16.06 -13.48
CA LYS A 31 -25.42 -15.69 -14.78
C LYS A 31 -26.95 -15.49 -14.70
N ASP A 32 -27.59 -16.07 -13.70
CA ASP A 32 -29.04 -16.00 -13.51
C ASP A 32 -29.49 -14.79 -12.66
N LEU A 33 -28.54 -14.04 -12.10
CA LEU A 33 -28.83 -12.88 -11.25
C LEU A 33 -29.09 -11.61 -12.08
N SER A 34 -30.02 -10.78 -11.62
CA SER A 34 -30.12 -9.40 -12.13
C SER A 34 -28.86 -8.61 -11.79
N LEU A 35 -28.60 -7.51 -12.53
CA LEU A 35 -27.41 -6.67 -12.26
C LEU A 35 -27.43 -6.11 -10.83
N GLU A 36 -28.63 -5.74 -10.36
CA GLU A 36 -28.86 -5.31 -8.98
C GLU A 36 -28.46 -6.39 -7.97
N GLN A 37 -28.85 -7.65 -8.21
CA GLN A 37 -28.53 -8.78 -7.33
C GLN A 37 -27.03 -9.07 -7.33
N SER A 38 -26.40 -9.13 -8.51
CA SER A 38 -24.95 -9.30 -8.63
C SER A 38 -24.22 -8.20 -7.88
N LEU A 39 -24.65 -6.94 -8.01
CA LEU A 39 -24.02 -5.81 -7.33
C LEU A 39 -24.16 -5.92 -5.81
N LYS A 40 -25.35 -6.27 -5.30
CA LYS A 40 -25.56 -6.51 -3.86
C LYS A 40 -24.68 -7.61 -3.30
N GLU A 41 -24.51 -8.72 -4.03
CA GLU A 41 -23.64 -9.82 -3.60
C GLU A 41 -22.16 -9.41 -3.59
N LYS A 42 -21.70 -8.68 -4.62
CA LYS A 42 -20.31 -8.23 -4.68
C LYS A 42 -20.01 -7.13 -3.66
N THR A 43 -20.93 -6.20 -3.39
CA THR A 43 -20.78 -5.22 -2.30
C THR A 43 -20.77 -5.90 -0.93
N ALA A 44 -21.61 -6.93 -0.71
CA ALA A 44 -21.59 -7.69 0.55
C ALA A 44 -20.28 -8.48 0.73
N SER A 45 -19.72 -9.02 -0.35
CA SER A 45 -18.41 -9.69 -0.35
C SER A 45 -17.29 -8.71 -0.01
N LEU A 46 -17.32 -7.51 -0.62
CA LEU A 46 -16.39 -6.43 -0.30
C LEU A 46 -16.49 -5.98 1.16
N SER A 47 -17.70 -5.75 1.68
CA SER A 47 -17.91 -5.39 3.09
C SER A 47 -17.40 -6.47 4.05
N THR A 48 -17.57 -7.75 3.73
CA THR A 48 -17.01 -8.87 4.51
C THR A 48 -15.49 -8.80 4.54
N ALA A 49 -14.84 -8.67 3.37
CA ALA A 49 -13.40 -8.57 3.28
C ALA A 49 -12.84 -7.37 4.06
N VAL A 50 -13.49 -6.20 3.95
CA VAL A 50 -13.10 -5.00 4.73
C VAL A 50 -13.21 -5.25 6.24
N ASN A 51 -14.24 -5.96 6.71
CA ASN A 51 -14.38 -6.30 8.12
C ASN A 51 -13.31 -7.30 8.61
N GLU A 52 -12.96 -8.28 7.79
CA GLU A 52 -11.90 -9.25 8.09
C GLU A 52 -10.52 -8.56 8.14
N ILE A 53 -10.21 -7.73 7.13
CA ILE A 53 -9.00 -6.90 7.09
C ILE A 53 -8.92 -6.03 8.35
N THR A 54 -9.96 -5.25 8.65
CA THR A 54 -9.93 -4.31 9.79
C THR A 54 -9.86 -4.98 11.17
N SER A 55 -10.15 -6.28 11.25
CA SER A 55 -10.00 -7.06 12.48
C SER A 55 -8.63 -7.75 12.59
N SER A 56 -7.76 -7.61 11.59
CA SER A 56 -6.47 -8.29 11.51
C SER A 56 -5.34 -7.52 12.21
N LYS A 57 -4.30 -8.25 12.66
CA LYS A 57 -3.05 -7.65 13.16
C LYS A 57 -2.37 -6.79 12.11
N GLY A 58 -2.44 -7.18 10.84
CA GLY A 58 -1.87 -6.40 9.72
C GLY A 58 -2.52 -5.03 9.60
N PHE A 59 -3.82 -4.91 9.85
CA PHE A 59 -4.52 -3.63 9.83
C PHE A 59 -4.02 -2.69 10.92
N GLU A 60 -3.84 -3.18 12.16
CA GLU A 60 -3.23 -2.39 13.24
C GLU A 60 -1.86 -1.82 12.86
N ILE A 61 -1.12 -2.49 11.97
CA ILE A 61 0.23 -2.09 11.52
C ILE A 61 0.17 -1.06 10.42
N VAL A 62 -0.64 -1.28 9.38
CA VAL A 62 -0.70 -0.34 8.26
C VAL A 62 -1.37 0.97 8.65
N THR A 63 -2.35 0.94 9.56
CA THR A 63 -3.06 2.16 10.02
C THR A 63 -2.43 2.84 11.23
N MET A 64 -1.21 2.44 11.61
CA MET A 64 -0.44 3.16 12.63
C MET A 64 -0.31 4.62 12.20
N ASN A 65 -1.04 5.50 12.89
CA ASN A 65 -0.96 6.94 12.72
C ASN A 65 -0.82 7.61 14.09
N ASP A 66 -0.12 8.73 14.14
CA ASP A 66 -0.09 9.58 15.32
C ASP A 66 -1.11 10.72 15.11
N PRO A 67 -2.15 10.85 15.95
CA PRO A 67 -3.06 12.00 15.90
C PRO A 67 -2.38 13.34 16.27
N THR A 68 -1.10 13.31 16.64
CA THR A 68 -0.32 14.46 17.11
C THR A 68 1.08 14.49 16.53
N THR A 69 1.22 14.51 15.21
CA THR A 69 2.38 15.20 14.63
C THR A 69 2.32 16.67 15.07
N LYS A 70 3.03 17.02 16.15
CA LYS A 70 3.49 18.39 16.32
C LYS A 70 4.13 18.76 15.00
N THR A 71 3.57 19.77 14.33
CA THR A 71 4.24 20.47 13.25
C THR A 71 5.67 20.71 13.71
N GLY A 72 6.60 20.03 13.05
CA GLY A 72 8.01 20.19 13.35
C GLY A 72 8.32 21.67 13.28
N VAL A 73 8.96 22.17 14.34
CA VAL A 73 9.75 23.39 14.22
C VAL A 73 10.62 23.20 12.99
N GLU A 74 10.55 24.13 12.04
CA GLU A 74 11.44 24.26 10.88
C GLU A 74 12.88 24.20 11.38
N GLY A 75 13.42 22.98 11.49
CA GLY A 75 14.84 22.74 11.57
C GLY A 75 15.33 22.77 10.13
N GLU A 76 16.40 23.53 9.89
CA GLU A 76 17.03 23.69 8.59
C GLU A 76 17.13 22.33 7.87
N ASP A 77 16.42 22.19 6.75
CA ASP A 77 16.63 21.11 5.79
C ASP A 77 18.11 21.12 5.43
N ASP A 78 18.86 20.13 5.91
CA ASP A 78 20.27 19.98 5.60
C ASP A 78 20.37 19.43 4.17
N THR A 79 20.19 20.35 3.21
CA THR A 79 20.23 20.20 1.74
C THR A 79 21.59 19.76 1.19
N ARG A 80 22.39 19.03 1.98
CA ARG A 80 23.78 18.64 1.66
C ARG A 80 24.03 17.14 1.62
N PHE A 81 23.01 16.31 1.73
CA PHE A 81 23.19 14.86 1.81
C PHE A 81 22.56 14.13 0.63
N SER A 82 23.38 13.70 -0.33
CA SER A 82 23.05 12.52 -1.13
C SER A 82 23.24 11.29 -0.23
N ALA A 83 22.22 10.46 -0.09
CA ALA A 83 22.32 9.19 0.63
C ALA A 83 21.96 8.05 -0.32
N SER A 84 22.69 6.94 -0.22
CA SER A 84 22.36 5.70 -0.91
C SER A 84 22.63 4.54 0.04
N ILE A 85 21.57 3.83 0.41
CA ILE A 85 21.60 2.70 1.33
C ILE A 85 20.88 1.55 0.63
N THR A 86 21.60 0.47 0.38
CA THR A 86 21.09 -0.76 -0.22
C THR A 86 20.97 -1.85 0.83
N LEU A 87 20.29 -2.96 0.49
CA LEU A 87 20.23 -4.12 1.37
C LEU A 87 21.61 -4.61 1.83
N ASP A 88 22.61 -4.62 0.94
CA ASP A 88 23.98 -5.05 1.29
C ASP A 88 24.62 -4.17 2.37
N ASP A 89 24.20 -2.91 2.49
CA ASP A 89 24.69 -1.98 3.51
C ASP A 89 24.06 -2.21 4.88
N VAL A 90 22.88 -2.85 4.94
CA VAL A 90 22.06 -2.98 6.16
C VAL A 90 21.70 -4.43 6.52
N LYS A 91 22.11 -5.43 5.74
CA LYS A 91 21.79 -6.83 6.03
C LYS A 91 22.39 -7.30 7.36
N GLY A 92 21.62 -8.13 8.05
CA GLY A 92 21.91 -8.56 9.42
C GLY A 92 20.66 -8.63 10.29
N VAL A 93 20.84 -9.11 11.53
CA VAL A 93 19.81 -9.14 12.55
C VAL A 93 20.09 -8.02 13.55
N TYR A 94 19.11 -7.13 13.73
CA TYR A 94 19.17 -5.97 14.61
C TYR A 94 18.09 -6.06 15.67
N GLU A 95 18.46 -5.91 16.93
CA GLU A 95 17.53 -5.97 18.04
C GLU A 95 17.50 -4.64 18.79
N TYR A 96 16.29 -4.16 19.09
CA TYR A 96 16.10 -3.02 19.96
C TYR A 96 16.71 -3.34 21.33
N SER A 97 17.65 -2.50 21.73
CA SER A 97 18.37 -2.58 22.99
C SER A 97 18.66 -1.15 23.40
N PRO A 98 17.79 -0.51 24.22
CA PRO A 98 18.02 0.85 24.66
C PRO A 98 19.23 0.82 25.59
N ALA A 99 20.41 1.09 25.03
CA ALA A 99 21.62 1.24 25.83
C ALA A 99 21.38 2.40 26.78
N ILE A 100 21.31 2.15 28.09
CA ILE A 100 21.32 3.21 29.10
C ILE A 100 22.72 3.83 29.04
N PRO A 101 22.93 5.07 28.55
CA PRO A 101 24.26 5.64 28.57
C PRO A 101 24.59 5.92 30.04
N ALA A 102 25.60 5.22 30.56
CA ALA A 102 26.23 5.62 31.81
C ALA A 102 26.87 6.99 31.59
N ALA A 103 26.16 8.05 31.99
CA ALA A 103 26.65 9.42 32.13
C ALA A 103 27.51 9.95 30.95
N THR A 104 26.87 10.46 29.90
CA THR A 104 27.48 11.49 29.04
C THR A 104 26.58 12.70 28.94
N THR A 105 26.81 13.59 29.90
CA THR A 105 26.39 14.99 29.92
C THR A 105 26.82 15.74 28.66
N GLU A 106 25.88 16.50 28.09
CA GLU A 106 26.08 17.86 27.55
C GLU A 106 26.90 18.07 26.27
N THR A 107 26.74 17.24 25.24
CA THR A 107 26.96 17.73 23.87
C THR A 107 25.72 17.53 23.02
N LYS A 108 25.17 18.65 22.50
CA LYS A 108 24.03 18.72 21.56
C LYS A 108 24.36 18.15 20.17
N VAL A 109 25.15 17.08 20.11
CA VAL A 109 25.64 16.47 18.88
C VAL A 109 25.39 14.96 18.97
N GLY A 110 24.43 14.39 18.26
CA GLY A 110 23.04 14.81 18.17
C GLY A 110 22.15 13.61 18.56
N TYR A 111 20.89 13.88 18.84
CA TYR A 111 19.86 12.87 19.13
C TYR A 111 19.75 11.75 18.07
N TRP A 112 20.33 11.94 16.88
CA TRP A 112 20.39 10.99 15.76
C TRP A 112 21.48 9.90 15.90
N MET A 113 22.32 9.94 16.94
CA MET A 113 23.37 8.93 17.21
C MET A 113 23.09 8.08 18.46
N MET A 114 21.84 8.03 18.94
CA MET A 114 21.49 7.06 19.98
C MET A 114 21.37 5.69 19.32
N ASN A 115 22.36 4.81 19.55
CA ASN A 115 22.29 3.41 19.15
C ASN A 115 21.20 2.73 20.00
N MET A 116 19.97 2.73 19.49
CA MET A 116 18.82 2.06 20.09
C MET A 116 18.72 0.61 19.60
N PHE A 117 19.48 0.28 18.56
CA PHE A 117 19.59 -1.07 18.02
C PHE A 117 21.01 -1.59 18.18
N SER A 118 21.13 -2.91 18.30
CA SER A 118 22.39 -3.63 18.26
C SER A 118 22.32 -4.73 17.22
N LYS A 119 23.38 -4.88 16.40
CA LYS A 119 23.50 -6.02 15.49
C LYS A 119 23.80 -7.28 16.31
N THR A 120 22.91 -8.26 16.29
CA THR A 120 23.00 -9.50 17.08
C THR A 120 23.31 -10.74 16.24
N GLY A 121 23.26 -10.63 14.90
CA GLY A 121 23.55 -11.73 13.99
C GLY A 121 23.77 -11.29 12.55
N GLU A 122 24.33 -12.20 11.75
CA GLU A 122 24.43 -12.05 10.30
C GLU A 122 23.20 -12.64 9.60
N SER A 123 22.78 -12.02 8.50
CA SER A 123 21.70 -12.47 7.61
C SER A 123 21.94 -11.89 6.21
N GLU A 124 21.42 -12.54 5.18
CA GLU A 124 21.33 -11.93 3.84
C GLU A 124 20.16 -10.94 3.73
N GLU A 125 19.26 -10.97 4.71
CA GLU A 125 18.10 -10.08 4.83
C GLU A 125 18.38 -8.99 5.88
N PHE A 126 17.60 -7.91 5.85
CA PHE A 126 17.59 -6.92 6.92
C PHE A 126 16.46 -7.25 7.91
N ILE A 127 16.84 -7.84 9.04
CA ILE A 127 15.91 -8.31 10.07
C ILE A 127 15.96 -7.36 11.26
N VAL A 128 14.84 -6.73 11.60
CA VAL A 128 14.69 -5.86 12.76
C VAL A 128 13.74 -6.51 13.76
N LYS A 129 14.15 -6.59 15.02
CA LYS A 129 13.29 -7.00 16.14
C LYS A 129 13.18 -5.87 17.14
N LEU A 130 11.96 -5.49 17.48
CA LEU A 130 11.67 -4.42 18.42
C LEU A 130 10.39 -4.73 19.20
N PRO A 131 10.08 -4.00 20.28
CA PRO A 131 8.82 -4.18 20.99
C PRO A 131 7.64 -3.65 20.19
N LYS A 132 6.50 -4.35 20.21
CA LYS A 132 5.24 -3.89 19.60
C LYS A 132 4.87 -2.48 20.05
N GLU A 133 5.09 -2.13 21.31
CA GLU A 133 4.79 -0.81 21.86
C GLU A 133 5.63 0.31 21.23
N LYS A 134 6.87 -0.01 20.83
CA LYS A 134 7.76 0.92 20.12
C LYS A 134 7.46 0.96 18.63
N ALA A 135 7.12 -0.18 18.02
CA ALA A 135 6.70 -0.25 16.62
C ALA A 135 5.42 0.56 16.37
N GLY A 136 4.43 0.45 17.25
CA GLY A 136 3.17 1.20 17.21
C GLY A 136 3.30 2.69 17.54
N ASN A 137 4.46 3.12 18.04
CA ASN A 137 4.73 4.52 18.34
C ASN A 137 6.15 4.89 17.87
N PRO A 138 6.39 5.05 16.56
CA PRO A 138 7.74 5.20 16.02
C PRO A 138 8.56 6.36 16.59
N TRP A 139 7.90 7.41 17.09
CA TRP A 139 8.58 8.50 17.82
C TRP A 139 9.23 8.02 19.13
N LYS A 140 8.63 7.03 19.81
CA LYS A 140 9.16 6.42 21.03
C LYS A 140 10.35 5.49 20.80
N LEU A 141 10.68 5.13 19.55
CA LEU A 141 11.86 4.31 19.23
C LEU A 141 13.15 4.90 19.82
N TYR A 142 13.22 6.23 19.91
CA TYR A 142 14.41 6.96 20.37
C TYR A 142 14.21 7.63 21.73
N MET A 143 13.18 7.21 22.47
CA MET A 143 12.91 7.68 23.82
C MET A 143 13.07 6.51 24.80
N THR A 144 13.93 6.67 25.80
CA THR A 144 14.04 5.71 26.90
C THR A 144 12.98 6.02 27.96
N GLU A 145 12.15 5.03 28.27
CA GLU A 145 11.17 5.07 29.37
C GLU A 145 11.58 4.08 30.48
N ASP A 146 11.20 4.33 31.74
CA ASP A 146 11.59 3.48 32.89
C ASP A 146 11.14 2.01 32.71
N THR A 147 10.06 1.80 31.95
CA THR A 147 9.48 0.48 31.65
C THR A 147 10.16 -0.23 30.48
N ASP A 148 11.05 0.43 29.73
CA ASP A 148 11.67 -0.15 28.53
C ASP A 148 12.49 -1.41 28.82
N SER A 149 13.04 -1.51 30.03
CA SER A 149 13.77 -2.70 30.49
C SER A 149 12.94 -3.98 30.59
N THR A 150 11.60 -3.87 30.51
CA THR A 150 10.66 -4.99 30.55
C THR A 150 10.06 -5.36 29.20
N LEU A 151 10.34 -4.55 28.17
CA LEU A 151 9.82 -4.76 26.83
C LEU A 151 10.46 -5.99 26.19
N VAL A 152 9.69 -6.68 25.36
CA VAL A 152 10.11 -7.86 24.62
C VAL A 152 10.17 -7.51 23.15
N ASN A 153 11.19 -7.98 22.44
CA ASN A 153 11.32 -7.76 21.00
C ASN A 153 10.43 -8.75 20.23
N ASP A 154 9.12 -8.54 20.29
CA ASP A 154 8.07 -9.39 19.74
C ASP A 154 7.49 -8.90 18.40
N PHE A 155 7.95 -7.75 17.92
CA PHE A 155 7.66 -7.22 16.59
C PHE A 155 8.87 -7.45 15.69
N VAL A 156 8.73 -8.26 14.66
CA VAL A 156 9.81 -8.64 13.74
C VAL A 156 9.49 -8.18 12.32
N ILE A 157 10.43 -7.46 11.71
CA ILE A 157 10.40 -7.04 10.32
C ILE A 157 11.52 -7.78 9.60
N THR A 158 11.20 -8.51 8.54
CA THR A 158 12.17 -9.22 7.71
C THR A 158 12.13 -8.62 6.31
N THR A 159 13.15 -7.84 5.96
CA THR A 159 13.22 -7.10 4.70
C THR A 159 14.14 -7.81 3.71
N THR A 160 13.57 -8.21 2.57
CA THR A 160 14.23 -8.98 1.50
C THR A 160 14.67 -8.11 0.32
N GLU A 161 14.05 -6.94 0.16
CA GLU A 161 14.47 -5.92 -0.79
C GLU A 161 14.50 -4.57 -0.09
N TYR A 162 15.65 -3.88 -0.18
CA TYR A 162 15.83 -2.55 0.38
C TYR A 162 16.71 -1.70 -0.54
N ASN A 163 16.20 -0.53 -0.93
CA ASN A 163 16.98 0.50 -1.60
C ASN A 163 16.40 1.87 -1.26
N TYR A 164 17.15 2.65 -0.50
CA TYR A 164 16.87 4.06 -0.26
C TYR A 164 17.95 4.90 -0.94
N SER A 165 17.56 5.80 -1.84
CA SER A 165 18.47 6.75 -2.44
C SER A 165 17.84 8.12 -2.61
N PHE A 166 18.63 9.16 -2.38
CA PHE A 166 18.25 10.55 -2.56
C PHE A 166 19.43 11.33 -3.15
N SER A 167 19.16 12.16 -4.16
CA SER A 167 20.16 13.03 -4.79
C SER A 167 19.58 14.40 -5.16
N MET A 168 20.38 15.45 -4.96
CA MET A 168 20.08 16.84 -5.32
C MET A 168 21.10 17.44 -6.31
N ASP A 169 22.11 16.68 -6.75
CA ASP A 169 23.31 17.25 -7.39
C ASP A 169 23.12 17.73 -8.84
N GLU A 170 22.06 17.34 -9.53
CA GLU A 170 21.75 17.83 -10.90
C GLU A 170 20.26 18.02 -11.13
N ASP A 171 19.44 17.09 -10.64
CA ASP A 171 17.98 17.16 -10.54
C ASP A 171 17.55 16.32 -9.34
N PHE A 172 16.44 16.68 -8.69
CA PHE A 172 15.89 15.92 -7.57
C PHE A 172 15.56 14.50 -8.03
N GLN A 173 16.21 13.52 -7.39
CA GLN A 173 15.97 12.10 -7.61
C GLN A 173 15.78 11.40 -6.28
N PHE A 174 14.82 10.48 -6.24
CA PHE A 174 14.46 9.72 -5.06
C PHE A 174 14.11 8.29 -5.45
N ASN A 175 14.57 7.33 -4.66
CA ASN A 175 14.17 5.93 -4.79
C ASN A 175 13.99 5.33 -3.39
N ASN A 176 12.89 4.65 -3.17
CA ASN A 176 12.61 3.95 -1.94
C ASN A 176 11.86 2.65 -2.26
N LEU A 177 12.61 1.55 -2.29
CA LEU A 177 12.10 0.21 -2.48
C LEU A 177 12.21 -0.54 -1.16
N VAL A 178 11.09 -1.09 -0.68
CA VAL A 178 11.00 -1.88 0.54
C VAL A 178 10.09 -3.07 0.28
N ASN A 179 10.57 -4.27 0.57
CA ASN A 179 9.77 -5.48 0.62
C ASN A 179 10.02 -6.19 1.96
N SER A 180 9.01 -6.23 2.81
CA SER A 180 9.13 -6.68 4.20
C SER A 180 8.00 -7.60 4.64
N ALA A 181 8.33 -8.77 5.17
CA ALA A 181 7.41 -9.59 5.94
C ALA A 181 7.38 -9.13 7.41
N ILE A 182 6.21 -9.17 8.04
CA ILE A 182 6.00 -8.67 9.40
C ILE A 182 5.40 -9.77 10.27
N THR A 183 5.98 -9.98 11.45
CA THR A 183 5.50 -10.94 12.44
C THR A 183 5.33 -10.23 13.78
N VAL A 184 4.20 -10.45 14.47
CA VAL A 184 3.89 -9.86 15.77
C VAL A 184 3.55 -10.95 16.77
N GLU A 185 4.32 -11.03 17.86
CA GLU A 185 4.24 -12.07 18.89
C GLU A 185 4.43 -13.49 18.32
N GLY A 186 5.19 -13.61 17.23
CA GLY A 186 5.42 -14.88 16.52
C GLY A 186 4.31 -15.28 15.55
N GLU A 187 3.26 -14.47 15.39
CA GLU A 187 2.20 -14.67 14.40
C GLU A 187 2.44 -13.81 13.15
N ASP A 188 2.20 -14.38 11.98
CA ASP A 188 2.27 -13.66 10.71
C ASP A 188 1.24 -12.52 10.69
N ALA A 189 1.71 -11.31 10.42
CA ALA A 189 0.87 -10.13 10.32
C ALA A 189 0.70 -9.66 8.86
N GLY A 190 1.46 -10.23 7.93
CA GLY A 190 1.40 -9.92 6.50
C GLY A 190 2.70 -9.39 5.92
N GLU A 191 2.63 -9.03 4.65
CA GLU A 191 3.75 -8.58 3.83
C GLU A 191 3.50 -7.20 3.25
N LEU A 192 4.50 -6.34 3.35
CA LEU A 192 4.48 -4.96 2.90
C LEU A 192 5.42 -4.80 1.71
N TYR A 193 4.89 -4.24 0.62
CA TYR A 193 5.67 -3.81 -0.52
C TYR A 193 5.48 -2.30 -0.72
N MET A 194 6.57 -1.61 -1.00
CA MET A 194 6.58 -0.21 -1.38
C MET A 194 7.65 0.05 -2.42
N ASN A 195 7.28 0.78 -3.46
CA ASN A 195 8.21 1.28 -4.46
C ASN A 195 7.85 2.73 -4.78
N TRP A 196 8.67 3.66 -4.30
CA TRP A 196 8.51 5.07 -4.56
C TRP A 196 9.74 5.61 -5.28
N ASN A 197 9.54 6.03 -6.53
CA ASN A 197 10.58 6.51 -7.40
C ASN A 197 10.24 7.89 -7.99
N ILE A 198 11.20 8.81 -7.92
CA ILE A 198 11.17 10.11 -8.59
C ILE A 198 12.45 10.22 -9.40
N THR A 199 12.30 10.37 -10.71
CA THR A 199 13.41 10.47 -11.66
C THR A 199 13.76 11.94 -11.94
N ALA A 200 14.92 12.18 -12.57
CA ALA A 200 15.44 13.53 -12.83
C ALA A 200 14.47 14.43 -13.62
N ASN A 201 13.66 13.88 -14.52
CA ASN A 201 12.65 14.63 -15.27
C ASN A 201 11.35 14.87 -14.47
N GLN A 202 11.37 14.62 -13.17
CA GLN A 202 10.24 14.69 -12.25
C GLN A 202 9.10 13.72 -12.58
N ASN A 203 9.36 12.68 -13.39
CA ASN A 203 8.42 11.56 -13.46
C ASN A 203 8.41 10.85 -12.11
N PHE A 204 7.21 10.61 -11.63
CA PHE A 204 6.91 10.08 -10.32
C PHE A 204 6.19 8.73 -10.50
N ASN A 205 6.62 7.71 -9.77
CA ASN A 205 5.93 6.44 -9.67
C ASN A 205 5.91 6.03 -8.20
N TYR A 206 4.74 5.66 -7.72
CA TYR A 206 4.50 5.18 -6.38
C TYR A 206 3.60 3.96 -6.46
N GLU A 207 4.00 2.91 -5.78
CA GLU A 207 3.22 1.71 -5.57
C GLU A 207 3.39 1.28 -4.12
N SER A 208 2.28 0.97 -3.46
CA SER A 208 2.28 0.30 -2.17
C SER A 208 1.28 -0.85 -2.19
N LYS A 209 1.63 -1.93 -1.50
CA LYS A 209 0.78 -3.10 -1.34
C LYS A 209 0.98 -3.68 0.06
N PHE A 210 -0.12 -4.07 0.69
CA PHE A 210 -0.09 -4.94 1.86
C PHE A 210 -0.84 -6.23 1.55
N SER A 211 -0.20 -7.37 1.80
CA SER A 211 -0.80 -8.70 1.69
C SER A 211 -1.04 -9.24 3.09
N PHE A 212 -2.29 -9.55 3.41
CA PHE A 212 -2.71 -10.10 4.69
C PHE A 212 -2.61 -11.64 4.68
N PRO A 213 -2.51 -12.30 5.84
CA PRO A 213 -2.40 -13.76 5.91
C PRO A 213 -3.58 -14.54 5.29
N ASP A 214 -4.77 -13.93 5.22
CA ASP A 214 -6.00 -14.56 4.68
C ASP A 214 -6.20 -14.29 3.18
N ASP A 215 -5.11 -14.25 2.40
CA ASP A 215 -5.07 -13.97 0.95
C ASP A 215 -5.60 -12.61 0.49
N TYR A 216 -6.11 -11.78 1.41
CA TYR A 216 -6.47 -10.40 1.08
C TYR A 216 -5.24 -9.57 0.74
N SER A 217 -5.39 -8.65 -0.21
CA SER A 217 -4.40 -7.60 -0.41
C SER A 217 -5.04 -6.27 -0.76
N VAL A 218 -4.38 -5.20 -0.33
CA VAL A 218 -4.75 -3.82 -0.61
C VAL A 218 -3.56 -3.16 -1.29
N GLY A 219 -3.80 -2.42 -2.37
CA GLY A 219 -2.76 -1.65 -3.02
C GLY A 219 -3.20 -0.27 -3.48
N VAL A 220 -2.22 0.62 -3.57
CA VAL A 220 -2.34 1.97 -4.10
C VAL A 220 -1.24 2.18 -5.14
N GLU A 221 -1.59 2.71 -6.30
CA GLU A 221 -0.63 3.14 -7.31
C GLU A 221 -0.88 4.61 -7.67
N PHE A 222 0.20 5.38 -7.77
CA PHE A 222 0.16 6.74 -8.30
C PHE A 222 1.33 6.94 -9.27
N LYS A 223 1.03 7.38 -10.50
CA LYS A 223 2.03 7.63 -11.54
C LYS A 223 1.79 9.02 -12.12
N MET A 224 2.87 9.76 -12.32
CA MET A 224 2.85 11.05 -13.02
C MET A 224 4.03 11.11 -13.98
N GLY A 225 3.71 11.30 -15.26
CA GLY A 225 4.66 11.52 -16.34
C GLY A 225 3.94 12.10 -17.55
N ASP A 226 3.89 11.34 -18.64
CA ASP A 226 3.07 11.66 -19.82
C ASP A 226 1.58 11.65 -19.46
N ASN A 227 1.17 10.64 -18.68
CA ASN A 227 -0.16 10.54 -18.08
C ASN A 227 -0.06 10.67 -16.55
N ILE A 228 -1.18 11.05 -15.94
CA ILE A 228 -1.39 10.99 -14.49
C ILE A 228 -2.33 9.82 -14.22
N GLN A 229 -1.94 8.86 -13.40
CA GLN A 229 -2.74 7.69 -13.06
C GLN A 229 -2.84 7.51 -11.55
N TYR A 230 -4.05 7.26 -11.08
CA TYR A 230 -4.36 6.83 -9.71
C TYR A 230 -5.04 5.47 -9.77
N ALA A 231 -4.65 4.54 -8.90
CA ALA A 231 -5.35 3.27 -8.74
C ALA A 231 -5.42 2.85 -7.27
N TYR A 232 -6.58 2.36 -6.86
CA TYR A 232 -6.84 1.76 -5.56
C TYR A 232 -7.38 0.36 -5.80
N ASN A 233 -6.88 -0.65 -5.10
CA ASN A 233 -7.37 -2.01 -5.27
C ASN A 233 -7.45 -2.79 -3.96
N LEU A 234 -8.48 -3.63 -3.86
CA LEU A 234 -8.66 -4.62 -2.80
C LEU A 234 -8.98 -5.96 -3.48
N LYS A 235 -8.16 -6.97 -3.19
CA LYS A 235 -8.25 -8.31 -3.79
C LYS A 235 -8.35 -9.39 -2.71
N ASN A 236 -8.88 -10.55 -3.09
CA ASN A 236 -8.75 -11.81 -2.36
C ASN A 236 -8.09 -12.83 -3.30
N GLY A 237 -6.82 -13.16 -3.05
CA GLY A 237 -5.99 -13.85 -4.03
C GLY A 237 -5.94 -13.08 -5.36
N GLU A 238 -6.38 -13.72 -6.44
CA GLU A 238 -6.46 -13.11 -7.77
C GLU A 238 -7.78 -12.36 -8.02
N ASP A 239 -8.80 -12.57 -7.17
CA ASP A 239 -10.12 -11.99 -7.36
C ASP A 239 -10.14 -10.52 -6.95
N VAL A 240 -10.52 -9.65 -7.89
CA VAL A 240 -10.72 -8.22 -7.62
C VAL A 240 -12.06 -8.03 -6.91
N LEU A 241 -12.02 -7.62 -5.64
CA LEU A 241 -13.23 -7.27 -4.89
C LEU A 241 -13.59 -5.80 -5.13
N PHE A 242 -12.57 -4.94 -5.19
CA PHE A 242 -12.69 -3.52 -5.50
C PHE A 242 -11.49 -3.06 -6.32
N LYS A 243 -11.75 -2.26 -7.35
CA LYS A 243 -10.71 -1.50 -8.05
C LYS A 243 -11.26 -0.16 -8.49
N GLU A 244 -10.54 0.91 -8.22
CA GLU A 244 -10.88 2.23 -8.73
C GLU A 244 -9.65 2.83 -9.40
N GLU A 245 -9.79 3.24 -10.66
CA GLU A 245 -8.71 3.78 -11.47
C GLU A 245 -9.15 5.06 -12.14
N MET A 246 -8.23 6.02 -12.16
CA MET A 246 -8.39 7.28 -12.89
C MET A 246 -7.11 7.57 -13.66
N GLU A 247 -7.23 7.77 -14.96
CA GLU A 247 -6.12 8.12 -15.84
C GLU A 247 -6.44 9.42 -16.57
N PHE A 248 -5.49 10.34 -16.56
CA PHE A 248 -5.54 11.60 -17.30
C PHE A 248 -4.38 11.66 -18.29
N ALA A 249 -4.70 11.88 -19.56
CA ALA A 249 -3.70 12.20 -20.58
C ALA A 249 -3.66 13.71 -20.79
N LYS A 250 -2.46 14.28 -20.72
CA LYS A 250 -2.24 15.71 -20.97
C LYS A 250 -2.56 16.03 -22.43
N GLY A 251 -3.37 17.07 -22.64
CA GLY A 251 -3.58 17.63 -23.98
C GLY A 251 -2.33 18.36 -24.47
N ASP A 252 -2.23 18.52 -25.78
CA ASP A 252 -1.20 19.33 -26.43
C ASP A 252 -1.84 20.45 -27.28
N SER A 253 -1.06 21.12 -28.15
CA SER A 253 -1.59 22.19 -29.01
C SER A 253 -2.64 21.75 -30.05
N VAL A 254 -2.77 20.43 -30.27
CA VAL A 254 -3.62 19.79 -31.28
C VAL A 254 -4.66 18.87 -30.63
N ASN A 255 -4.31 18.17 -29.55
CA ASN A 255 -5.13 17.19 -28.87
C ASN A 255 -5.68 17.74 -27.55
N GLN A 256 -6.99 17.61 -27.34
CA GLN A 256 -7.60 17.93 -26.06
C GLN A 256 -7.14 16.93 -24.99
N ALA A 257 -7.01 17.39 -23.74
CA ALA A 257 -6.81 16.51 -22.61
C ALA A 257 -7.95 15.48 -22.54
N SER A 258 -7.62 14.24 -22.22
CA SER A 258 -8.57 13.14 -22.07
C SER A 258 -8.45 12.51 -20.70
N TYR A 259 -9.53 11.88 -20.25
CA TYR A 259 -9.50 11.08 -19.04
C TYR A 259 -10.29 9.79 -19.22
N GLU A 260 -9.95 8.80 -18.40
CA GLU A 260 -10.68 7.56 -18.22
C GLU A 260 -10.83 7.28 -16.72
N TYR A 261 -12.05 6.94 -16.32
CA TYR A 261 -12.42 6.54 -14.98
C TYR A 261 -12.97 5.12 -15.04
N LYS A 262 -12.50 4.24 -14.16
CA LYS A 262 -13.00 2.87 -13.99
C LYS A 262 -13.24 2.58 -12.52
N LEU A 263 -14.40 2.03 -12.21
CA LEU A 263 -14.74 1.52 -10.89
C LEU A 263 -15.26 0.10 -11.02
N ALA A 264 -14.53 -0.86 -10.47
CA ALA A 264 -14.91 -2.26 -10.40
C ALA A 264 -15.32 -2.64 -8.97
N VAL A 265 -16.46 -3.32 -8.85
CA VAL A 265 -16.91 -4.01 -7.64
C VAL A 265 -17.17 -5.46 -8.03
N GLY A 266 -16.22 -6.35 -7.76
CA GLY A 266 -16.23 -7.69 -8.32
C GLY A 266 -16.16 -7.68 -9.85
N VAL A 267 -17.07 -8.43 -10.48
CA VAL A 267 -17.19 -8.54 -11.95
C VAL A 267 -17.93 -7.38 -12.61
N ILE A 268 -18.42 -6.42 -11.83
CA ILE A 268 -19.17 -5.26 -12.35
C ILE A 268 -18.20 -4.09 -12.48
N GLU A 269 -18.10 -3.53 -13.67
CA GLU A 269 -17.23 -2.39 -13.98
C GLU A 269 -18.05 -1.21 -14.49
N ILE A 270 -17.78 -0.03 -13.96
CA ILE A 270 -18.38 1.25 -14.35
C ILE A 270 -17.28 2.09 -14.98
N VAL A 271 -17.48 2.48 -16.24
CA VAL A 271 -16.47 3.19 -17.04
C VAL A 271 -17.00 4.54 -17.50
N LYS A 272 -16.18 5.58 -17.43
CA LYS A 272 -16.42 6.87 -18.10
C LYS A 272 -15.14 7.36 -18.74
N ASN A 273 -15.24 7.89 -19.95
CA ASN A 273 -14.12 8.53 -20.63
C ASN A 273 -14.53 9.89 -21.18
N SER A 274 -13.54 10.70 -21.56
CA SER A 274 -13.75 12.04 -22.11
C SER A 274 -14.51 12.08 -23.44
N ASN A 275 -14.62 10.95 -24.15
CA ASN A 275 -15.32 10.85 -25.44
C ASN A 275 -16.81 10.48 -25.28
N SER A 276 -17.26 10.20 -24.05
CA SER A 276 -18.64 9.83 -23.73
C SER A 276 -19.22 10.73 -22.66
N ASP A 277 -20.38 11.31 -22.95
CA ASP A 277 -21.13 12.09 -21.98
C ASP A 277 -21.68 11.21 -20.83
N SER A 278 -21.89 9.92 -21.10
CA SER A 278 -22.48 8.96 -20.14
C SER A 278 -21.47 7.93 -19.65
N TYR A 279 -21.68 7.43 -18.42
CA TYR A 279 -21.01 6.22 -17.94
C TYR A 279 -21.58 4.99 -18.65
N VAL A 280 -20.79 3.93 -18.69
CA VAL A 280 -21.15 2.62 -19.23
C VAL A 280 -20.92 1.56 -18.14
N VAL A 281 -21.82 0.59 -18.04
CA VAL A 281 -21.70 -0.54 -17.11
C VAL A 281 -21.36 -1.80 -17.88
N TYR A 282 -20.40 -2.56 -17.37
CA TYR A 282 -20.05 -3.88 -17.83
C TYR A 282 -20.25 -4.89 -16.72
N ARG A 283 -20.69 -6.10 -17.07
CA ARG A 283 -20.69 -7.27 -16.21
C ARG A 283 -19.89 -8.37 -16.88
N ASP A 284 -18.84 -8.83 -16.22
CA ASP A 284 -17.95 -9.87 -16.76
C ASP A 284 -17.47 -9.53 -18.20
N GLY A 285 -17.09 -8.26 -18.40
CA GLY A 285 -16.65 -7.71 -19.68
C GLY A 285 -17.75 -7.48 -20.73
N THR A 286 -19.01 -7.82 -20.45
CA THR A 286 -20.13 -7.59 -21.37
C THR A 286 -20.88 -6.31 -21.02
N MET A 287 -21.10 -5.43 -22.00
CA MET A 287 -21.83 -4.18 -21.79
C MET A 287 -23.29 -4.44 -21.43
N GLU A 288 -23.76 -3.76 -20.38
CA GLU A 288 -25.15 -3.82 -19.91
C GLU A 288 -25.97 -2.68 -20.54
N GLU A 289 -26.81 -3.02 -21.51
CA GLU A 289 -27.67 -2.04 -22.18
C GLU A 289 -28.78 -1.53 -21.26
N GLY A 290 -29.11 -0.24 -21.37
CA GLY A 290 -30.23 0.38 -20.64
C GLY A 290 -29.93 0.79 -19.20
N ALA A 291 -28.73 0.50 -18.67
CA ALA A 291 -28.28 1.06 -17.40
C ALA A 291 -27.96 2.56 -17.55
N VAL A 292 -28.45 3.37 -16.60
CA VAL A 292 -28.22 4.81 -16.53
C VAL A 292 -27.54 5.14 -15.22
N ILE A 293 -26.43 5.88 -15.27
CA ILE A 293 -25.69 6.31 -14.07
C ILE A 293 -25.81 7.82 -13.91
N GLU A 294 -26.17 8.23 -12.70
CA GLU A 294 -26.23 9.61 -12.23
C GLU A 294 -25.18 9.82 -11.13
N VAL A 295 -24.40 10.90 -11.25
CA VAL A 295 -23.52 11.35 -10.16
C VAL A 295 -24.35 12.16 -9.18
N ILE A 296 -24.60 11.62 -7.99
CA ILE A 296 -25.47 12.24 -6.98
C ILE A 296 -24.70 12.98 -5.89
N ASN A 297 -23.40 12.76 -5.80
CA ASN A 297 -22.51 13.52 -4.94
C ASN A 297 -21.18 13.77 -5.65
N ASN A 298 -20.72 15.02 -5.60
CA ASN A 298 -19.42 15.45 -6.09
C ASN A 298 -18.86 16.51 -5.12
N ASN A 299 -18.53 16.06 -3.91
CA ASN A 299 -18.03 16.91 -2.83
C ASN A 299 -16.52 17.17 -2.92
N GLY A 300 -15.86 16.80 -4.04
CA GLY A 300 -14.43 16.96 -4.24
C GLY A 300 -13.97 18.42 -4.13
N SER A 301 -13.48 18.81 -2.96
CA SER A 301 -12.90 20.12 -2.74
C SER A 301 -11.40 20.08 -3.00
N SER A 302 -11.03 20.29 -4.26
CA SER A 302 -9.74 20.85 -4.70
C SER A 302 -8.52 19.96 -5.01
N THR A 303 -8.62 18.62 -5.08
CA THR A 303 -7.59 17.79 -5.75
C THR A 303 -8.17 16.72 -6.69
N GLU A 304 -7.39 16.27 -7.68
CA GLU A 304 -7.80 15.22 -8.65
C GLU A 304 -8.12 13.87 -7.96
N ALA A 305 -7.48 13.58 -6.81
CA ALA A 305 -7.75 12.40 -5.99
C ALA A 305 -9.06 12.50 -5.18
N ASP A 306 -9.61 13.70 -5.01
CA ASP A 306 -10.88 13.94 -4.31
C ASP A 306 -12.11 13.69 -5.21
N PHE A 307 -11.92 13.10 -6.40
CA PHE A 307 -12.98 12.62 -7.28
C PHE A 307 -13.17 11.10 -7.23
N ALA A 308 -12.49 10.40 -6.31
CA ALA A 308 -12.61 8.95 -6.14
C ALA A 308 -13.76 8.56 -5.20
N PHE A 309 -14.50 7.53 -5.56
CA PHE A 309 -15.54 6.87 -4.76
C PHE A 309 -14.98 6.33 -3.44
N CYS A 310 -13.85 5.63 -3.45
CA CYS A 310 -13.24 5.09 -2.22
C CYS A 310 -12.80 6.18 -1.22
N ARG A 311 -12.63 7.42 -1.71
CA ARG A 311 -12.30 8.61 -0.91
C ARG A 311 -13.51 9.51 -0.64
N LYS A 312 -14.72 9.05 -0.96
CA LYS A 312 -16.00 9.77 -0.76
C LYS A 312 -16.11 11.07 -1.56
N GLY A 313 -15.30 11.20 -2.60
CA GLY A 313 -15.30 12.33 -3.52
C GLY A 313 -16.45 12.29 -4.52
N LEU A 314 -16.86 11.07 -4.87
CA LEU A 314 -17.88 10.73 -5.85
C LEU A 314 -18.89 9.76 -5.25
N ASP A 315 -20.17 9.87 -5.63
CA ASP A 315 -21.15 8.82 -5.41
C ASP A 315 -22.05 8.63 -6.64
N LEU A 316 -22.42 7.38 -6.88
CA LEU A 316 -23.09 6.94 -8.09
C LEU A 316 -24.43 6.31 -7.77
N LYS A 317 -25.47 6.82 -8.44
CA LYS A 317 -26.79 6.21 -8.50
C LYS A 317 -26.94 5.51 -9.84
N ILE A 318 -27.27 4.23 -9.80
CA ILE A 318 -27.43 3.37 -10.96
C ILE A 318 -28.92 3.05 -11.08
N THR A 319 -29.51 3.35 -12.25
CA THR A 319 -30.86 2.92 -12.64
C THR A 319 -30.72 1.85 -13.70
N PHE A 320 -31.17 0.64 -13.40
CA PHE A 320 -31.04 -0.52 -14.27
C PHE A 320 -32.15 -0.58 -15.33
N ALA A 321 -31.98 -1.47 -16.32
CA ALA A 321 -32.96 -1.65 -17.40
C ALA A 321 -34.34 -2.14 -16.91
N ASP A 322 -34.40 -2.80 -15.75
CA ASP A 322 -35.64 -3.22 -15.09
C ASP A 322 -36.24 -2.15 -14.15
N GLU A 323 -35.74 -0.91 -14.26
CA GLU A 323 -36.10 0.26 -13.44
C GLU A 323 -35.71 0.15 -11.95
N SER A 324 -35.02 -0.92 -11.54
CA SER A 324 -34.45 -0.98 -10.19
C SER A 324 -33.35 0.09 -10.03
N VAL A 325 -33.24 0.64 -8.82
CA VAL A 325 -32.34 1.76 -8.51
C VAL A 325 -31.47 1.39 -7.33
N VAL A 326 -30.18 1.66 -7.47
CA VAL A 326 -29.17 1.48 -6.45
C VAL A 326 -28.37 2.75 -6.28
N VAL A 327 -28.03 3.08 -5.05
CA VAL A 327 -26.96 4.02 -4.72
C VAL A 327 -25.78 3.23 -4.17
N LEU A 328 -24.60 3.38 -4.77
CA LEU A 328 -23.43 2.56 -4.41
C LEU A 328 -23.01 2.75 -2.95
N SER A 329 -23.00 3.99 -2.46
CA SER A 329 -22.66 4.26 -1.06
C SER A 329 -23.66 3.64 -0.08
N GLU A 330 -24.96 3.63 -0.41
CA GLU A 330 -26.00 3.01 0.41
C GLU A 330 -25.86 1.48 0.44
N LEU A 331 -25.45 0.85 -0.66
CA LEU A 331 -25.22 -0.60 -0.71
C LEU A 331 -24.03 -1.05 0.12
N LEU A 332 -22.92 -0.31 0.07
CA LEU A 332 -21.74 -0.63 0.87
C LEU A 332 -21.91 -0.23 2.33
N GLY A 333 -22.66 0.84 2.59
CA GLY A 333 -22.83 1.41 3.91
C GLY A 333 -21.64 2.29 4.32
N GLN A 334 -21.93 3.29 5.15
CA GLN A 334 -20.94 4.30 5.54
C GLN A 334 -19.75 3.71 6.30
N ASP A 335 -19.97 2.70 7.15
CA ASP A 335 -18.92 2.05 7.94
C ASP A 335 -17.87 1.36 7.03
N THR A 336 -18.31 0.65 5.99
CA THR A 336 -17.39 0.04 5.00
C THR A 336 -16.62 1.12 4.25
N LEU A 337 -17.28 2.20 3.83
CA LEU A 337 -16.61 3.31 3.13
C LEU A 337 -15.58 4.04 4.01
N ASP A 338 -15.89 4.23 5.29
CA ASP A 338 -14.98 4.85 6.26
C ASP A 338 -13.71 4.02 6.42
N LYS A 339 -13.88 2.70 6.61
CA LYS A 339 -12.77 1.75 6.70
C LYS A 339 -11.95 1.66 5.42
N MET A 340 -12.58 1.62 4.25
CA MET A 340 -11.86 1.63 2.97
C MET A 340 -11.04 2.90 2.80
N ALA A 341 -11.59 4.06 3.14
CA ALA A 341 -10.86 5.33 3.08
C ALA A 341 -9.65 5.33 4.02
N GLU A 342 -9.79 4.81 5.25
CA GLU A 342 -8.68 4.66 6.20
C GLU A 342 -7.60 3.70 5.70
N ILE A 343 -8.00 2.53 5.19
CA ILE A 343 -7.11 1.53 4.58
C ILE A 343 -6.29 2.17 3.46
N PHE A 344 -6.94 2.78 2.47
CA PHE A 344 -6.24 3.35 1.32
C PHE A 344 -5.39 4.57 1.66
N SER A 345 -5.82 5.41 2.60
CA SER A 345 -5.01 6.55 3.06
C SER A 345 -3.75 6.08 3.76
N SER A 346 -3.87 5.05 4.60
CA SER A 346 -2.74 4.46 5.31
C SER A 346 -1.72 3.82 4.35
N MET A 347 -2.22 3.16 3.31
CA MET A 347 -1.39 2.63 2.23
C MET A 347 -0.74 3.71 1.39
N TYR A 348 -1.29 4.92 1.30
CA TYR A 348 -0.64 6.05 0.62
C TYR A 348 0.46 6.68 1.50
N ASP A 349 0.19 6.86 2.79
CA ASP A 349 1.12 7.51 3.72
C ASP A 349 2.35 6.62 4.03
N MET A 350 2.15 5.30 4.05
CA MET A 350 3.18 4.29 4.38
C MET A 350 3.99 4.69 5.62
N TYR A 351 3.28 5.19 6.63
CA TYR A 351 3.85 5.77 7.84
C TYR A 351 4.86 4.82 8.50
N PHE A 352 4.52 3.54 8.58
CA PHE A 352 5.38 2.50 9.13
C PHE A 352 6.75 2.39 8.43
N VAL A 353 6.80 2.46 7.09
CA VAL A 353 8.06 2.41 6.33
C VAL A 353 8.91 3.64 6.63
N ASN A 354 8.28 4.82 6.55
CA ASN A 354 8.96 6.09 6.69
C ASN A 354 9.51 6.32 8.11
N HIS A 355 8.83 5.82 9.12
CA HIS A 355 9.15 6.10 10.51
C HIS A 355 9.78 4.94 11.29
N VAL A 356 9.68 3.70 10.81
CA VAL A 356 10.32 2.53 11.43
C VAL A 356 11.39 1.97 10.51
N VAL A 357 11.02 1.37 9.37
CA VAL A 357 11.96 0.62 8.52
C VAL A 357 13.14 1.49 8.08
N ASN A 358 12.87 2.67 7.51
CA ASN A 358 13.92 3.56 7.02
C ASN A 358 14.78 4.12 8.15
N LYS A 359 14.19 4.46 9.30
CA LYS A 359 14.98 4.98 10.44
C LYS A 359 15.97 3.93 10.96
N VAL A 360 15.52 2.69 11.13
CA VAL A 360 16.39 1.62 11.62
C VAL A 360 17.42 1.24 10.56
N ALA A 361 17.08 1.28 9.27
CA ALA A 361 18.04 1.05 8.18
C ALA A 361 19.16 2.10 8.15
N HIS A 362 18.83 3.37 8.36
CA HIS A 362 19.83 4.44 8.49
C HIS A 362 20.77 4.20 9.69
N GLU A 363 20.22 3.81 10.84
CA GLU A 363 21.04 3.48 12.02
C GLU A 363 21.94 2.26 11.75
N ALA A 364 21.40 1.20 11.15
CA ALA A 364 22.14 0.01 10.75
C ALA A 364 23.31 0.34 9.80
N HIS A 365 23.07 1.19 8.80
CA HIS A 365 24.08 1.65 7.85
C HIS A 365 25.26 2.33 8.57
N TYR A 366 24.97 3.30 9.45
CA TYR A 366 26.02 4.00 10.20
C TYR A 366 26.75 3.08 11.19
N MET A 367 26.05 2.15 11.85
CA MET A 367 26.69 1.14 12.71
C MET A 367 27.65 0.25 11.93
N ASN A 368 27.24 -0.22 10.75
CA ASN A 368 28.07 -1.09 9.90
C ASN A 368 29.30 -0.36 9.36
N GLN A 369 29.20 0.94 9.04
CA GLN A 369 30.35 1.77 8.64
C GLN A 369 31.31 2.08 9.80
N ALA A 370 30.81 2.30 11.01
CA ALA A 370 31.67 2.56 12.18
C ALA A 370 32.43 1.31 12.68
N GLY A 371 31.93 0.11 12.34
CA GLY A 371 32.55 -1.17 12.66
C GLY A 371 33.57 -1.68 11.65
N SER A 372 33.67 -1.06 10.47
CA SER A 372 34.66 -1.35 9.41
C SER A 372 35.90 -0.48 9.54
#